data_AF-A0A930REY7-F1
#
_entry.id   AF-A0A930REY7-F1
#
_cell.length_a   1.000
_cell.length_b   1.000
_cell.length_c   1.000
_cell.angle_alpha   90.00
_cell.angle_beta   90.00
_cell.angle_gamma   90.00
#
_symmetry.space_group_name_H-M   'P 1'
#
loop_
_entity.id
_entity.type
_entity.pdbx_description
1 polymer ?
#
loop_
_entity_poly.entity_id
_entity_poly.type
_entity_poly.pdbx_seq_one_letter_code
_entity_poly.pdbx_strand_id
1 'polypeptide(L)'
;LGAVVGLIAALGNLNDIDKLGHSIAAAFVATILGIFTGYVLWMPFANKLKIMSEQEVSQKRMIIEGILSLQAGDSPTAIEAKLMVFIPQTEREALKGEG
;
A
#
# COMPACT_ATOMS: atom_id res chain seq x y z
N LEU A 1 1.57 -1.13 -23.25
CA LEU A 1 0.91 -0.33 -24.31
C LEU A 1 1.91 0.48 -25.13
N GLY A 2 2.67 1.40 -24.51
CA GLY A 2 3.64 2.24 -25.24
C GLY A 2 4.69 1.46 -26.07
N ALA A 3 5.20 0.35 -25.54
CA ALA A 3 6.14 -0.52 -26.29
C ALA A 3 5.53 -1.10 -27.58
N VAL A 4 4.28 -1.56 -27.51
CA VAL A 4 3.56 -2.13 -28.66
C VAL A 4 3.29 -1.05 -29.70
N VAL A 5 2.91 0.16 -29.26
CA VAL A 5 2.71 1.30 -30.16
C VAL A 5 4.01 1.70 -30.87
N GLY A 6 5.13 1.75 -30.14
CA GLY A 6 6.44 2.06 -30.73
C GLY A 6 6.92 1.00 -31.73
N LEU A 7 6.61 -0.28 -31.47
CA LEU A 7 6.94 -1.37 -32.39
C LEU A 7 6.06 -1.34 -33.66
N ILE A 8 4.78 -0.99 -33.54
CA ILE A 8 3.89 -0.80 -34.70
C ILE A 8 4.40 0.36 -35.57
N ALA A 9 4.81 1.47 -34.95
CA ALA A 9 5.40 2.61 -35.67
C ALA A 9 6.71 2.26 -36.38
N ALA A 10 7.55 1.42 -35.76
CA ALA A 10 8.78 0.91 -36.34
C ALA A 10 8.50 0.05 -37.58
N LEU A 11 7.56 -0.90 -37.48
CA LEU A 11 7.20 -1.78 -38.60
C LEU A 11 6.55 -1.04 -39.78
N GLY A 12 5.94 0.13 -39.54
CA GLY A 12 5.37 0.98 -40.59
C GLY A 12 6.41 1.71 -41.46
N ASN A 13 7.66 1.86 -41.00
CA ASN A 13 8.70 2.64 -41.67
C ASN A 13 10.00 1.84 -41.88
N LEU A 14 9.88 0.64 -42.46
CA LEU A 14 11.01 -0.28 -42.68
C LEU A 14 12.09 0.24 -43.64
N ASN A 15 11.77 1.24 -44.48
CA ASN A 15 12.69 1.76 -45.50
C ASN A 15 13.68 2.80 -44.97
N ASP A 16 13.48 3.31 -43.75
CA ASP A 16 14.28 4.40 -43.17
C ASP A 16 14.88 3.93 -41.83
N ILE A 17 16.15 3.52 -41.87
CA ILE A 17 16.88 2.91 -40.74
C ILE A 17 16.95 3.87 -39.54
N ASP A 18 17.10 5.17 -39.77
CA ASP A 18 17.22 6.15 -38.70
C ASP A 18 15.89 6.30 -37.93
N LYS A 19 14.76 6.37 -38.65
CA LYS A 19 13.43 6.44 -38.03
C LYS A 19 13.03 5.14 -37.34
N LEU A 20 13.47 4.01 -37.88
CA LEU A 20 13.27 2.69 -37.28
C LEU A 20 13.96 2.61 -35.91
N GLY A 21 15.24 3.00 -35.85
CA GLY A 21 16.00 3.02 -34.60
C GLY A 21 15.37 3.92 -33.53
N HIS A 22 14.90 5.11 -33.92
CA HIS A 22 14.25 6.05 -33.01
C HIS A 22 12.93 5.49 -32.44
N SER A 23 12.13 4.82 -33.27
CA SER A 23 10.84 4.24 -32.86
C SER A 23 11.02 3.07 -31.89
N ILE A 24 12.04 2.23 -32.12
CA ILE A 24 12.39 1.12 -31.23
C ILE A 24 12.93 1.65 -29.89
N ALA A 25 13.80 2.67 -29.91
CA ALA A 25 14.31 3.30 -28.70
C ALA A 25 13.16 3.88 -27.84
N ALA A 26 12.19 4.57 -28.47
CA ALA A 26 11.00 5.07 -27.77
C ALA A 26 10.17 3.94 -27.14
N ALA A 27 10.04 2.78 -27.80
CA ALA A 27 9.35 1.61 -27.25
C ALA A 27 10.03 1.08 -25.97
N PHE A 28 11.37 1.05 -25.95
CA PHE A 28 12.13 0.66 -24.77
C PHE A 28 12.02 1.68 -23.63
N VAL A 29 12.10 2.98 -23.93
CA VAL A 29 11.91 4.04 -22.92
C VAL A 29 10.52 3.95 -22.29
N ALA A 30 9.48 3.71 -23.10
CA ALA A 30 8.12 3.51 -22.59
C ALA A 30 8.01 2.29 -21.66
N THR A 31 8.79 1.24 -21.89
CA THR A 31 8.84 0.05 -21.04
C THR A 31 9.53 0.33 -19.71
N ILE A 32 10.68 1.00 -19.75
CA ILE A 32 11.44 1.39 -18.55
C ILE A 32 10.57 2.31 -17.69
N LEU A 33 9.98 3.35 -18.27
CA LEU A 33 9.12 4.27 -17.52
C LEU A 33 7.93 3.54 -16.91
N GLY A 34 7.25 2.66 -17.65
CA GLY A 34 6.11 1.91 -17.12
C GLY A 34 6.47 1.02 -15.92
N ILE A 35 7.52 0.21 -16.05
CA ILE A 35 7.97 -0.68 -14.96
C ILE A 35 8.49 0.15 -13.77
N PHE A 36 9.30 1.18 -14.03
CA PHE A 36 9.83 2.05 -12.99
C PHE A 36 8.71 2.74 -12.21
N THR A 37 7.78 3.41 -12.89
CA THR A 37 6.66 4.06 -12.20
C THR A 37 5.79 3.04 -11.48
N GLY A 38 5.45 1.91 -12.10
CA GLY A 38 4.59 0.90 -11.47
C GLY A 38 5.19 0.32 -10.19
N TYR A 39 6.40 -0.24 -10.29
CA TYR A 39 7.01 -1.01 -9.20
C TYR A 39 7.73 -0.14 -8.18
N VAL A 40 8.41 0.92 -8.60
CA VAL A 40 9.26 1.73 -7.70
C VAL A 40 8.46 2.84 -7.04
N LEU A 41 7.43 3.36 -7.70
CA LEU A 41 6.65 4.48 -7.18
C LEU A 41 5.26 4.02 -6.71
N TRP A 42 4.40 3.52 -7.59
CA TRP A 42 2.99 3.28 -7.24
C TRP A 42 2.79 2.12 -6.26
N MET A 43 3.54 1.02 -6.41
CA MET A 43 3.45 -0.12 -5.49
C MET A 43 3.80 0.21 -4.03
N PRO A 44 4.92 0.89 -3.71
CA PRO A 44 5.20 1.26 -2.32
C PRO A 44 4.17 2.25 -1.76
N PHE A 45 3.65 3.19 -2.55
CA PHE A 45 2.56 4.06 -2.11
C PHE A 45 1.30 3.26 -1.76
N ALA A 46 0.90 2.31 -2.61
CA ALA A 46 -0.24 1.45 -2.36
C ALA A 46 -0.06 0.60 -1.09
N ASN A 47 1.12 -0.01 -0.90
CA ASN A 47 1.43 -0.79 0.29
C ASN A 47 1.43 0.07 1.57
N LYS A 48 1.99 1.28 1.51
CA LYS A 48 2.00 2.20 2.66
C LYS A 48 0.57 2.60 3.05
N LEU A 49 -0.27 2.93 2.08
CA LEU A 49 -1.68 3.27 2.32
C LEU A 49 -2.44 2.08 2.91
N LYS A 50 -2.18 0.87 2.41
CA LYS A 50 -2.81 -0.35 2.95
C LYS A 50 -2.45 -0.56 4.42
N ILE A 51 -1.17 -0.43 4.79
CA ILE A 51 -0.72 -0.56 6.19
C ILE A 51 -1.41 0.49 7.07
N MET A 52 -1.46 1.75 6.62
CA MET A 52 -2.13 2.82 7.37
C MET A 52 -3.63 2.54 7.54
N SER A 53 -4.29 2.03 6.50
CA SER A 53 -5.70 1.64 6.55
C SER A 53 -5.93 0.48 7.52
N GLU A 54 -5.06 -0.52 7.55
CA GLU A 54 -5.16 -1.65 8.49
C GLU A 54 -5.01 -1.19 9.94
N GLN A 55 -4.08 -0.26 10.20
CA GLN A 55 -3.91 0.36 11.52
C GLN A 55 -5.17 1.14 11.95
N GLU A 56 -5.73 1.95 11.06
CA GLU A 56 -6.94 2.73 11.33
C GLU A 56 -8.15 1.82 11.60
N VAL A 57 -8.30 0.75 10.82
CA VAL A 57 -9.37 -0.25 11.01
C VAL A 57 -9.21 -0.94 12.37
N SER A 58 -7.98 -1.31 12.77
CA SER A 58 -7.72 -1.91 14.07
C SER A 58 -8.11 -0.98 15.22
N GLN A 59 -7.73 0.30 15.14
CA GLN A 59 -8.09 1.31 16.15
C GLN A 59 -9.61 1.51 16.24
N LYS A 60 -10.30 1.64 15.10
CA LYS A 60 -11.77 1.74 15.07
C LYS A 60 -12.44 0.52 15.66
N ARG A 61 -11.89 -0.68 15.40
CA ARG A 61 -12.40 -1.93 15.97
C ARG A 61 -12.25 -1.98 17.49
N MET A 62 -11.11 -1.52 18.03
CA MET A 62 -10.90 -1.39 19.47
C MET A 62 -11.95 -0.45 20.11
N ILE A 63 -12.22 0.70 19.48
CA ILE A 63 -13.24 1.66 19.96
C ILE A 63 -14.63 1.01 20.00
N ILE A 64 -15.01 0.32 18.92
CA ILE A 64 -16.32 -0.36 18.84
C ILE A 64 -16.46 -1.41 19.95
N GLU A 65 -15.43 -2.24 20.16
CA GLU A 65 -15.44 -3.27 21.20
C GLU A 65 -15.55 -2.66 22.62
N GLY A 66 -14.88 -1.54 22.85
CA GLY A 66 -14.98 -0.79 24.11
C GLY A 66 -16.40 -0.28 24.36
N ILE A 67 -17.04 0.29 23.35
CA ILE A 67 -18.43 0.77 23.44
C ILE A 67 -19.40 -0.38 23.69
N LEU A 68 -19.23 -1.52 23.00
CA LEU A 68 -20.06 -2.71 23.20
C LEU A 68 -19.90 -3.29 24.61
N SER A 69 -18.66 -3.33 25.14
CA SER A 69 -18.40 -3.84 26.49
C SER A 69 -18.98 -2.91 27.57
N LEU A 70 -18.94 -1.59 27.35
CA LEU A 70 -19.62 -0.62 28.21
C LEU A 70 -21.14 -0.80 28.19
N GLN A 71 -21.73 -1.02 27.01
CA GLN A 71 -23.16 -1.27 26.87
C GLN A 71 -23.59 -2.58 27.55
N ALA A 72 -22.74 -3.61 27.49
CA ALA A 72 -22.98 -4.90 28.15
C ALA A 72 -22.90 -4.83 29.68
N GLY A 73 -22.36 -3.73 30.24
CA GLY A 73 -22.18 -3.56 31.67
C GLY A 73 -20.98 -4.33 32.24
N ASP A 74 -19.96 -4.61 31.42
CA ASP A 74 -18.74 -5.26 31.88
C ASP A 74 -18.02 -4.38 32.93
N SER A 75 -17.37 -5.02 33.91
CA SER A 75 -16.59 -4.29 34.92
C SER A 75 -15.38 -3.59 34.28
N PRO A 76 -14.93 -2.43 34.80
CA PRO A 76 -13.82 -1.68 34.20
C PRO A 76 -12.55 -2.52 33.99
N THR A 77 -12.22 -3.40 34.94
CA THR A 77 -11.08 -4.33 34.83
C THR A 77 -11.24 -5.35 33.70
N ALA A 78 -12.47 -5.82 33.45
CA ALA A 78 -12.74 -6.74 32.34
C ALA A 78 -12.65 -6.03 30.98
N ILE A 79 -13.11 -4.78 30.90
CA ILE A 79 -13.00 -3.95 29.70
C ILE A 79 -11.52 -3.68 29.39
N GLU A 80 -10.73 -3.30 30.40
CA GLU A 80 -9.29 -3.07 30.26
C GLU A 80 -8.58 -4.33 29.73
N ALA A 81 -8.85 -5.50 30.34
CA ALA A 81 -8.27 -6.76 29.90
C ALA A 81 -8.62 -7.12 28.44
N LYS A 82 -9.86 -6.84 27.99
CA LYS A 82 -10.28 -7.04 26.60
C LYS A 82 -9.57 -6.07 25.64
N LEU A 83 -9.54 -4.78 25.97
CA LEU A 83 -8.93 -3.75 25.12
C LEU A 83 -7.42 -3.91 25.01
N MET A 84 -6.76 -4.41 26.06
CA MET A 84 -5.33 -4.72 26.05
C MET A 84 -4.96 -5.68 24.91
N VAL A 85 -5.85 -6.59 24.49
CA VAL A 85 -5.59 -7.54 23.39
C VAL A 85 -5.31 -6.83 22.06
N PHE A 86 -5.87 -5.64 21.84
CA PHE A 86 -5.70 -4.86 20.61
C PHE A 86 -4.39 -4.06 20.55
N ILE A 87 -3.70 -3.90 21.69
CA ILE A 87 -2.43 -3.17 21.78
C ILE A 87 -1.25 -4.13 21.52
N PRO A 88 -0.26 -3.77 20.69
CA PRO A 88 0.96 -4.56 20.50
C PRO A 88 1.72 -4.79 21.81
N GLN A 89 2.37 -5.95 21.99
CA GLN A 89 3.06 -6.29 23.24
C GLN A 89 4.14 -5.28 23.63
N THR A 90 4.85 -4.70 22.65
CA THR A 90 5.85 -3.65 22.87
C THR A 90 5.27 -2.39 23.50
N GLU A 91 4.03 -2.03 23.16
CA GLU A 91 3.34 -0.87 23.75
C GLU A 91 2.73 -1.21 25.12
N ARG A 92 2.34 -2.47 25.35
CA ARG A 92 1.83 -2.93 26.65
C ARG A 92 2.88 -2.85 27.76
N GLU A 93 4.15 -3.10 27.44
CA GLU A 93 5.24 -3.03 28.42
C GLU A 93 5.50 -1.58 28.86
N ALA A 94 5.39 -0.61 27.95
CA ALA A 94 5.48 0.81 28.27
C ALA A 94 4.35 1.27 29.21
N LEU A 95 3.10 0.84 28.94
CA LEU A 95 1.94 1.20 29.75
C LEU A 95 1.99 0.61 31.17
N LYS A 96 2.65 -0.53 31.37
CA LYS A 96 2.83 -1.14 32.69
C LYS A 96 3.96 -0.51 33.52
N GLY A 97 4.86 0.26 32.89
CA GLY A 97 5.97 0.92 33.57
C GLY A 97 5.61 2.28 34.20
N GLU A 98 4.41 2.81 33.93
CA GLU A 98 3.94 4.12 34.40
C GLU A 98 2.94 4.04 35.58
N GLY A 99 2.71 2.86 36.15
CA GLY A 99 1.87 2.63 37.34
C GLY A 99 2.67 2.28 38.58
#